data_AF-A0A7X9RVN0-F1
#
_entry.id   AF-A0A7X9RVN0-F1
#
_cell.length_a   1.000
_cell.length_b   1.000
_cell.length_c   1.000
_cell.angle_alpha   90.00
_cell.angle_beta   90.00
_cell.angle_gamma   90.00
#
_symmetry.space_group_name_H-M   'P 1'
#
loop_
_entity.id
_entity.type
_entity.pdbx_description
1 polymer ?
#
loop_
_entity_poly.entity_id
_entity_poly.type
_entity_poly.pdbx_seq_one_letter_code
_entity_poly.pdbx_strand_id
1 'polypeptide(L)'
;MGKNIAETQQIFLFCDGGSCQKAGSEEVVRNVRAYLRNSGQWDSTHTIKTRCNGRCEDAPTCIVQPNYWYKDLNPQKGLEIIKSHIENQEPVTDYLLYQDEWSEIKSDKEREAFTSKPFSIKIDPDLGECRITRGFASDQYTFPLFLYLSENSPKSTLTLSGQKSISFSEIKSVNYSQKYTLELELESETIELIIAPIDQKNQELVKKRIAVVEYFEQLNSLKKGVRMRNKFGEDIGLIWLEDHAWQYCIEVQLKGIKLETV
;
A
#
# COMPACT_ATOMS: atom_id res chain seq x y z
N MET A 1 15.76 -12.71 26.06
CA MET A 1 16.69 -13.78 25.63
C MET A 1 16.47 -14.02 24.14
N GLY A 2 17.49 -13.84 23.31
CA GLY A 2 17.40 -14.05 21.85
C GLY A 2 17.57 -15.53 21.48
N LYS A 3 17.08 -15.93 20.30
CA LYS A 3 17.33 -17.26 19.74
C LYS A 3 18.71 -17.29 19.08
N ASN A 4 19.47 -18.38 19.22
CA ASN A 4 20.71 -18.56 18.47
C ASN A 4 20.37 -18.95 17.02
N ILE A 5 20.43 -17.97 16.11
CA ILE A 5 20.05 -18.19 14.71
C ILE A 5 21.06 -19.10 13.99
N ALA A 6 22.30 -19.20 14.46
CA ALA A 6 23.31 -20.08 13.87
C ALA A 6 22.98 -21.58 14.02
N GLU A 7 22.10 -21.93 14.97
CA GLU A 7 21.63 -23.31 15.20
C GLU A 7 20.29 -23.61 14.52
N THR A 8 19.67 -22.59 13.88
CA THR A 8 18.39 -22.76 13.20
C THR A 8 18.58 -23.46 11.85
N GLN A 9 17.83 -24.53 11.64
CA GLN A 9 17.80 -25.30 10.39
C GLN A 9 16.68 -24.86 9.44
N GLN A 10 15.56 -24.42 10.02
CA GLN A 10 14.34 -24.07 9.26
C GLN A 10 13.79 -22.73 9.72
N ILE A 11 13.42 -21.87 8.76
CA ILE A 11 12.88 -20.52 9.01
C ILE A 11 11.51 -20.38 8.35
N PHE A 12 10.49 -20.12 9.17
CA PHE A 12 9.10 -19.91 8.75
C PHE A 12 8.70 -18.46 9.00
N LEU A 13 8.22 -17.78 7.97
CA LEU A 13 7.76 -16.40 8.02
C LEU A 13 6.24 -16.39 7.88
N PHE A 14 5.53 -16.16 8.97
CA PHE A 14 4.07 -16.08 8.99
C PHE A 14 3.62 -14.64 8.82
N CYS A 15 2.77 -14.38 7.83
CA CYS A 15 2.21 -13.05 7.61
C CYS A 15 1.26 -12.67 8.75
N ASP A 16 1.52 -11.53 9.37
CA ASP A 16 0.69 -10.90 10.40
C ASP A 16 0.15 -9.53 9.92
N GLY A 17 -0.04 -9.40 8.60
CA GLY A 17 -0.74 -8.28 8.00
C GLY A 17 -2.25 -8.32 8.28
N GLY A 18 -2.94 -7.19 8.11
CA GLY A 18 -4.35 -7.04 8.50
C GLY A 18 -5.31 -8.07 7.88
N SER A 19 -5.10 -8.47 6.62
CA SER A 19 -5.92 -9.52 5.98
C SER A 19 -5.64 -10.91 6.57
N CYS A 20 -4.38 -11.24 6.85
CA CYS A 20 -3.98 -12.50 7.49
C CYS A 20 -4.49 -12.59 8.92
N GLN A 21 -4.44 -11.49 9.68
CA GLN A 21 -5.04 -11.42 11.02
C GLN A 21 -6.54 -11.68 11.00
N LYS A 22 -7.28 -11.01 10.09
CA LYS A 22 -8.71 -11.25 9.90
C LYS A 22 -9.03 -12.68 9.50
N ALA A 23 -8.11 -13.33 8.77
CA ALA A 23 -8.23 -14.72 8.36
C ALA A 23 -7.67 -15.73 9.40
N GLY A 24 -7.29 -15.29 10.60
CA GLY A 24 -6.91 -16.19 11.70
C GLY A 24 -5.42 -16.53 11.81
N SER A 25 -4.51 -15.75 11.20
CA SER A 25 -3.06 -16.00 11.26
C SER A 25 -2.50 -16.17 12.67
N GLU A 26 -3.05 -15.44 13.64
CA GLU A 26 -2.62 -15.52 15.04
C GLU A 26 -2.81 -16.92 15.64
N GLU A 27 -3.92 -17.56 15.32
CA GLU A 27 -4.23 -18.92 15.80
C GLU A 27 -3.29 -19.95 15.18
N VAL A 28 -2.98 -19.80 13.88
CA VAL A 28 -1.98 -20.63 13.18
C VAL A 28 -0.63 -20.55 13.89
N VAL A 29 -0.13 -19.33 14.10
CA VAL A 29 1.19 -19.11 14.72
C VAL A 29 1.25 -19.63 16.15
N ARG A 30 0.17 -19.48 16.93
CA ARG A 30 0.12 -19.99 18.32
C ARG A 30 0.19 -21.50 18.38
N ASN A 31 -0.60 -22.20 17.56
CA ASN A 31 -0.59 -23.66 17.51
C ASN A 31 0.77 -24.21 17.06
N VAL A 32 1.33 -23.62 16.01
CA VAL A 32 2.68 -23.89 15.51
C VAL A 32 3.73 -23.73 16.62
N ARG A 33 3.74 -22.59 17.32
CA ARG A 33 4.74 -22.32 18.35
C ARG A 33 4.58 -23.22 19.58
N ALA A 34 3.35 -23.57 19.94
CA ALA A 34 3.08 -24.54 20.99
C ALA A 34 3.64 -25.93 20.62
N TYR A 35 3.44 -26.37 19.38
CA TYR A 35 4.03 -27.62 18.88
C TYR A 35 5.56 -27.61 19.02
N LEU A 36 6.24 -26.59 18.47
CA LEU A 36 7.70 -26.49 18.49
C LEU A 36 8.28 -26.50 19.92
N ARG A 37 7.60 -25.86 20.88
CA ARG A 37 8.00 -25.90 22.29
C ARG A 37 7.86 -27.30 22.88
N ASN A 38 6.73 -27.95 22.66
CA ASN A 38 6.42 -29.24 23.26
C ASN A 38 7.18 -30.40 22.61
N SER A 39 7.66 -30.25 21.37
CA SER A 39 8.45 -31.26 20.66
C SER A 39 9.97 -31.07 20.77
N GLY A 40 10.44 -30.05 21.50
CA GLY A 40 11.87 -29.74 21.60
C GLY A 40 12.48 -29.13 20.34
N GLN A 41 11.68 -28.82 19.32
CA GLN A 41 12.13 -28.22 18.05
C GLN A 41 12.23 -26.69 18.10
N TRP A 42 12.05 -26.10 19.28
CA TRP A 42 12.05 -24.65 19.42
C TRP A 42 13.39 -24.03 19.03
N ASP A 43 14.52 -24.58 19.45
CA ASP A 43 15.82 -23.93 19.21
C ASP A 43 16.33 -24.13 17.78
N SER A 44 16.03 -25.28 17.16
CA SER A 44 16.36 -25.60 15.76
C SER A 44 15.44 -24.96 14.71
N THR A 45 14.27 -24.45 15.11
CA THR A 45 13.28 -23.87 14.18
C THR A 45 12.95 -22.42 14.53
N HIS A 46 13.08 -21.50 13.57
CA HIS A 46 12.71 -20.10 13.76
C HIS A 46 11.37 -19.76 13.11
N THR A 47 10.48 -19.15 13.87
CA THR A 47 9.19 -18.63 13.38
C THR A 47 9.16 -17.12 13.53
N ILE A 48 9.08 -16.40 12.42
CA ILE A 48 9.05 -14.94 12.35
C ILE A 48 7.61 -14.51 12.02
N LYS A 49 7.10 -13.49 12.70
CA LYS A 49 5.90 -12.79 12.24
C LYS A 49 6.33 -11.63 11.35
N THR A 50 5.85 -11.60 10.12
CA THR A 50 6.10 -10.52 9.16
C THR A 50 4.91 -9.57 9.09
N ARG A 51 5.11 -8.39 8.51
CA ARG A 51 4.00 -7.57 8.01
C ARG A 51 3.49 -8.15 6.68
N CYS A 52 2.65 -7.39 5.97
CA CYS A 52 2.06 -7.83 4.71
C CYS A 52 3.13 -8.34 3.72
N ASN A 53 2.91 -9.54 3.18
CA ASN A 53 3.76 -10.15 2.15
C ASN A 53 3.19 -9.99 0.73
N GLY A 54 2.22 -9.09 0.53
CA GLY A 54 1.68 -8.78 -0.80
C GLY A 54 0.63 -9.76 -1.35
N ARG A 55 0.29 -10.82 -0.61
CA ARG A 55 -0.68 -11.85 -1.02
C ARG A 55 -1.90 -11.86 -0.09
N CYS A 56 -2.65 -10.76 -0.09
CA CYS A 56 -3.79 -10.57 0.83
C CYS A 56 -4.99 -11.46 0.48
N GLU A 57 -5.15 -11.79 -0.80
CA GLU A 57 -6.18 -12.65 -1.37
C GLU A 57 -6.02 -14.12 -0.95
N ASP A 58 -4.78 -14.54 -0.67
CA ASP A 58 -4.39 -15.90 -0.27
C ASP A 58 -4.24 -16.06 1.26
N ALA A 59 -4.70 -15.08 2.02
CA ALA A 59 -4.50 -15.01 3.46
C ALA A 59 -5.18 -16.17 4.23
N PRO A 60 -4.58 -16.68 5.33
CA PRO A 60 -3.24 -16.35 5.82
C PRO A 60 -2.13 -17.02 4.99
N THR A 61 -0.97 -16.37 4.91
CA THR A 61 0.20 -16.89 4.17
C THR A 61 1.40 -17.19 5.07
N CYS A 62 2.24 -18.13 4.61
CA CYS A 62 3.52 -18.47 5.23
C CYS A 62 4.59 -18.67 4.17
N ILE A 63 5.81 -18.20 4.43
CA ILE A 63 6.98 -18.47 3.59
C ILE A 63 7.93 -19.35 4.37
N VAL A 64 8.37 -20.46 3.80
CA VAL A 64 9.43 -21.31 4.35
C VAL A 64 10.68 -21.10 3.51
N GLN A 65 11.79 -20.76 4.15
CA GLN A 65 13.05 -20.57 3.44
C GLN A 65 13.55 -21.91 2.83
N PRO A 66 14.19 -21.88 1.64
CA PRO A 66 14.59 -20.69 0.90
C PRO A 66 13.43 -19.98 0.18
N ASN A 67 12.45 -20.68 -0.40
CA ASN A 67 11.39 -20.01 -1.16
C ASN A 67 10.07 -20.79 -1.37
N TYR A 68 9.55 -21.48 -0.36
CA TYR A 68 8.22 -22.11 -0.43
C TYR A 68 7.15 -21.18 0.12
N TRP A 69 6.16 -20.80 -0.69
CA TRP A 69 5.04 -19.97 -0.28
C TRP A 69 3.79 -20.82 -0.11
N TYR A 70 3.09 -20.60 1.00
CA TYR A 70 1.86 -21.29 1.36
C TYR A 70 0.69 -20.31 1.47
N LYS A 71 -0.50 -20.77 1.09
CA LYS A 71 -1.77 -20.00 1.11
C LYS A 71 -2.82 -20.64 1.99
N ASP A 72 -3.84 -19.86 2.34
CA ASP A 72 -5.07 -20.29 3.01
C ASP A 72 -4.79 -21.15 4.27
N LEU A 73 -3.80 -20.74 5.09
CA LEU A 73 -3.42 -21.47 6.28
C LEU A 73 -4.54 -21.48 7.32
N ASN A 74 -4.65 -22.61 8.00
CA ASN A 74 -5.38 -22.76 9.26
C ASN A 74 -4.47 -23.53 10.25
N PRO A 75 -4.85 -23.71 11.52
CA PRO A 75 -4.00 -24.38 12.50
C PRO A 75 -3.54 -25.79 12.08
N GLN A 76 -4.42 -26.57 11.45
CA GLN A 76 -4.10 -27.92 10.96
C GLN A 76 -3.03 -27.86 9.86
N LYS A 77 -3.26 -27.07 8.81
CA LYS A 77 -2.31 -26.91 7.70
C LYS A 77 -0.96 -26.38 8.17
N GLY A 78 -0.96 -25.40 9.07
CA GLY A 78 0.28 -24.83 9.61
C GLY A 78 1.13 -25.87 10.36
N LEU A 79 0.49 -26.76 11.11
CA LEU A 79 1.18 -27.87 11.78
C LEU A 79 1.70 -28.91 10.77
N GLU A 80 0.91 -29.24 9.76
CA GLU A 80 1.30 -30.20 8.70
C GLU A 80 2.52 -29.69 7.92
N ILE A 81 2.50 -28.42 7.50
CA ILE A 81 3.62 -27.77 6.81
C ILE A 81 4.88 -27.83 7.66
N ILE A 82 4.80 -27.41 8.93
CA ILE A 82 5.99 -27.40 9.80
C ILE A 82 6.54 -28.79 10.02
N LYS A 83 5.68 -29.79 10.28
CA LYS A 83 6.14 -31.16 10.46
C LYS A 83 6.84 -31.68 9.22
N SER A 84 6.24 -31.49 8.04
CA SER A 84 6.83 -31.95 6.78
C SER A 84 8.22 -31.34 6.53
N HIS A 85 8.38 -30.03 6.74
CA HIS A 85 9.68 -29.37 6.55
C HIS A 85 10.73 -29.76 7.59
N ILE A 86 10.33 -29.98 8.85
CA ILE A 86 11.27 -30.38 9.92
C ILE A 86 11.66 -31.86 9.78
N GLU A 87 10.70 -32.73 9.53
CA GLU A 87 10.87 -34.19 9.59
C GLU A 87 11.34 -34.75 8.25
N ASN A 88 10.81 -34.24 7.13
CA ASN A 88 11.02 -34.80 5.80
C ASN A 88 11.85 -33.89 4.89
N GLN A 89 12.04 -32.61 5.25
CA GLN A 89 12.65 -31.59 4.38
C GLN A 89 11.90 -31.42 3.04
N GLU A 90 10.59 -31.64 3.05
CA GLU A 90 9.74 -31.62 1.86
C GLU A 90 8.55 -30.65 2.01
N PRO A 91 8.14 -29.97 0.92
CA PRO A 91 6.97 -29.11 0.93
C PRO A 91 5.66 -29.92 0.92
N VAL A 92 4.60 -29.31 1.47
CA VAL A 92 3.24 -29.88 1.37
C VAL A 92 2.56 -29.32 0.12
N THR A 93 2.59 -30.09 -0.97
CA THR A 93 2.23 -29.63 -2.32
C THR A 93 0.82 -29.04 -2.44
N ASP A 94 -0.14 -29.59 -1.70
CA ASP A 94 -1.56 -29.21 -1.78
C ASP A 94 -1.83 -27.78 -1.28
N TYR A 95 -0.90 -27.22 -0.49
CA TYR A 95 -1.03 -25.89 0.11
C TYR A 95 -0.09 -24.85 -0.51
N LEU A 96 0.75 -25.25 -1.47
CA LEU A 96 1.70 -24.36 -2.12
C LEU A 96 0.99 -23.30 -2.97
N LEU A 97 1.34 -22.05 -2.72
CA LEU A 97 1.08 -20.92 -3.59
C LEU A 97 2.18 -20.79 -4.65
N TYR A 98 3.44 -21.00 -4.25
CA TYR A 98 4.61 -20.84 -5.11
C TYR A 98 5.81 -21.59 -4.55
N GLN A 99 6.73 -21.97 -5.43
CA GLN A 99 8.08 -22.42 -5.10
C GLN A 99 9.03 -22.08 -6.25
N ASP A 100 10.34 -22.15 -5.98
CA ASP A 100 11.35 -22.07 -7.03
C ASP A 100 11.06 -23.08 -8.16
N GLU A 101 11.49 -22.74 -9.38
CA GLU A 101 11.19 -23.44 -10.65
C GLU A 101 9.77 -23.25 -11.22
N TRP A 102 8.84 -22.63 -10.49
CA TRP A 102 7.53 -22.30 -11.06
C TRP A 102 7.56 -20.98 -11.82
N SER A 103 6.93 -20.95 -13.01
CA SER A 103 6.77 -19.73 -13.82
C SER A 103 5.61 -18.86 -13.36
N GLU A 104 4.64 -19.45 -12.66
CA GLU A 104 3.40 -18.82 -12.23
C GLU A 104 3.05 -19.25 -10.80
N ILE A 105 2.32 -18.38 -10.10
CA ILE A 105 1.74 -18.70 -8.80
C ILE A 105 0.46 -19.52 -8.96
N LYS A 106 0.14 -20.37 -7.99
CA LYS A 106 -1.13 -21.11 -7.94
C LYS A 106 -2.08 -20.41 -6.97
N SER A 107 -2.80 -19.40 -7.45
CA SER A 107 -3.89 -18.77 -6.69
C SER A 107 -5.22 -18.94 -7.41
N ASP A 108 -6.25 -19.36 -6.67
CA ASP A 108 -7.63 -19.44 -7.16
C ASP A 108 -8.37 -18.10 -6.95
N LYS A 109 -7.68 -17.11 -6.38
CA LYS A 109 -8.21 -15.81 -5.96
C LYS A 109 -7.40 -14.65 -6.54
N GLU A 110 -6.65 -14.89 -7.62
CA GLU A 110 -5.84 -13.87 -8.27
C GLU A 110 -6.72 -12.70 -8.69
N ARG A 111 -6.27 -11.49 -8.36
CA ARG A 111 -6.98 -10.26 -8.70
C ARG A 111 -6.27 -9.59 -9.87
N GLU A 112 -7.07 -9.12 -10.83
CA GLU A 112 -6.52 -8.29 -11.90
C GLU A 112 -5.82 -7.06 -11.32
N ALA A 113 -4.67 -6.74 -11.89
CA ALA A 113 -3.95 -5.53 -11.52
C ALA A 113 -4.85 -4.32 -11.81
N PHE A 114 -5.05 -3.46 -10.81
CA PHE A 114 -5.77 -2.22 -11.04
C PHE A 114 -5.03 -1.37 -12.08
N THR A 115 -5.77 -0.98 -13.12
CA THR A 115 -5.35 -0.05 -14.16
C THR A 115 -6.07 1.28 -13.98
N SER A 116 -5.32 2.38 -14.11
CA SER A 116 -5.90 3.72 -14.14
C SER A 116 -6.82 3.83 -15.36
N LYS A 117 -7.98 4.45 -15.18
CA LYS A 117 -8.91 4.69 -16.30
C LYS A 117 -8.31 5.70 -17.27
N PRO A 118 -8.61 5.63 -18.59
CA PRO A 118 -8.20 6.66 -19.53
C PRO A 118 -8.75 8.03 -19.13
N PHE A 119 -8.10 9.09 -19.60
CA PHE A 119 -8.63 10.44 -19.46
C PHE A 119 -9.99 10.56 -20.16
N SER A 120 -10.88 11.34 -19.56
CA SER A 120 -12.18 11.66 -20.11
C SER A 120 -12.37 13.17 -20.13
N ILE A 121 -12.92 13.72 -21.22
CA ILE A 121 -13.28 15.14 -21.30
C ILE A 121 -14.56 15.36 -20.49
N LYS A 122 -14.56 16.36 -19.61
CA LYS A 122 -15.71 16.76 -18.79
C LYS A 122 -15.74 18.27 -18.61
N ILE A 123 -16.95 18.79 -18.45
CA ILE A 123 -17.18 20.13 -17.92
C ILE A 123 -17.32 19.99 -16.40
N ASP A 124 -16.26 20.32 -15.68
CA ASP A 124 -16.22 20.28 -14.23
C ASP A 124 -16.65 21.63 -13.64
N PRO A 125 -17.49 21.68 -12.59
CA PRO A 125 -17.97 22.95 -12.03
C PRO A 125 -16.84 23.88 -11.54
N ASP A 126 -15.74 23.29 -11.03
CA ASP A 126 -14.65 24.03 -10.40
C ASP A 126 -13.46 24.22 -11.36
N LEU A 127 -13.23 23.23 -12.23
CA LEU A 127 -12.08 23.23 -13.16
C LEU A 127 -12.44 23.70 -14.57
N GLY A 128 -13.73 23.86 -14.89
CA GLY A 128 -14.21 24.12 -16.25
C GLY A 128 -14.02 22.91 -17.16
N GLU A 129 -13.88 23.17 -18.46
CA GLU A 129 -13.66 22.10 -19.44
C GLU A 129 -12.23 21.52 -19.31
N CYS A 130 -12.14 20.24 -18.96
CA CYS A 130 -10.87 19.58 -18.70
C CYS A 130 -10.89 18.11 -19.12
N ARG A 131 -9.69 17.57 -19.40
CA ARG A 131 -9.43 16.12 -19.42
C ARG A 131 -9.12 15.70 -18.00
N ILE A 132 -9.82 14.70 -17.49
CA ILE A 132 -9.66 14.24 -16.11
C ILE A 132 -9.67 12.71 -16.01
N THR A 133 -8.83 12.18 -15.13
CA THR A 133 -8.82 10.77 -14.72
C THR A 133 -8.59 10.61 -13.21
N ARG A 134 -8.77 9.40 -12.69
CA ARG A 134 -8.49 9.03 -11.30
C ARG A 134 -7.24 8.18 -11.23
N GLY A 135 -6.33 8.57 -10.34
CA GLY A 135 -5.20 7.75 -9.94
C GLY A 135 -5.46 7.02 -8.62
N PHE A 136 -4.39 6.50 -8.02
CA PHE A 136 -4.44 5.81 -6.74
C PHE A 136 -4.45 6.81 -5.57
N ALA A 137 -5.29 6.55 -4.58
CA ALA A 137 -5.42 7.36 -3.37
C ALA A 137 -4.83 6.69 -2.12
N SER A 138 -3.98 5.67 -2.27
CA SER A 138 -3.28 5.08 -1.12
C SER A 138 -2.07 5.92 -0.75
N ASP A 139 -1.60 5.73 0.48
CA ASP A 139 -0.36 6.32 1.00
C ASP A 139 0.86 5.97 0.14
N GLN A 140 0.90 4.78 -0.46
CA GLN A 140 1.94 4.37 -1.40
C GLN A 140 2.04 5.23 -2.68
N TYR A 141 1.05 6.07 -2.97
CA TYR A 141 1.04 6.97 -4.13
C TYR A 141 1.03 8.43 -3.71
N THR A 142 0.16 8.77 -2.76
CA THR A 142 0.02 10.14 -2.24
C THR A 142 1.26 10.61 -1.50
N PHE A 143 1.88 9.82 -0.62
CA PHE A 143 3.11 10.26 0.06
C PHE A 143 4.26 10.52 -0.95
N PRO A 144 4.58 9.60 -1.89
CA PRO A 144 5.56 9.88 -2.94
C PRO A 144 5.24 11.11 -3.80
N LEU A 145 3.96 11.39 -4.09
CA LEU A 145 3.57 12.59 -4.84
C LEU A 145 4.01 13.85 -4.09
N PHE A 146 3.66 13.99 -2.81
CA PHE A 146 4.04 15.17 -2.02
C PHE A 146 5.55 15.29 -1.85
N LEU A 147 6.25 14.17 -1.61
CA LEU A 147 7.69 14.15 -1.51
C LEU A 147 8.35 14.61 -2.82
N TYR A 148 7.93 14.06 -3.96
CA TYR A 148 8.44 14.44 -5.27
C TYR A 148 8.21 15.93 -5.56
N LEU A 149 7.00 16.44 -5.30
CA LEU A 149 6.67 17.85 -5.56
C LEU A 149 7.49 18.79 -4.67
N SER A 150 7.69 18.44 -3.40
CA SER A 150 8.52 19.25 -2.48
C SER A 150 9.98 19.31 -2.92
N GLU A 151 10.52 18.22 -3.45
CA GLU A 151 11.92 18.14 -3.87
C GLU A 151 12.17 18.68 -5.28
N ASN A 152 11.21 18.50 -6.20
CA ASN A 152 11.43 18.67 -7.63
C ASN A 152 10.51 19.71 -8.27
N SER A 153 9.44 20.18 -7.61
CA SER A 153 8.51 21.16 -8.19
C SER A 153 8.15 22.29 -7.20
N PRO A 154 9.13 23.12 -6.82
CA PRO A 154 8.95 24.14 -5.79
C PRO A 154 7.94 25.25 -6.14
N LYS A 155 7.60 25.47 -7.41
CA LYS A 155 6.58 26.45 -7.86
C LYS A 155 5.21 25.82 -8.09
N SER A 156 5.08 24.49 -7.98
CA SER A 156 3.75 23.89 -7.83
C SER A 156 3.09 24.51 -6.60
N THR A 157 1.77 24.65 -6.63
CA THR A 157 1.03 25.26 -5.52
C THR A 157 -0.02 24.31 -4.98
N LEU A 158 -0.20 24.32 -3.66
CA LEU A 158 -1.23 23.58 -2.95
C LEU A 158 -2.24 24.58 -2.37
N THR A 159 -3.52 24.36 -2.66
CA THR A 159 -4.62 25.07 -2.02
C THR A 159 -5.48 24.07 -1.26
N LEU A 160 -5.54 24.19 0.06
CA LEU A 160 -6.47 23.41 0.87
C LEU A 160 -7.84 24.08 0.96
N SER A 161 -8.87 23.28 1.18
CA SER A 161 -10.25 23.77 1.30
C SER A 161 -10.35 24.85 2.39
N GLY A 162 -10.75 26.06 2.00
CA GLY A 162 -10.89 27.22 2.89
C GLY A 162 -9.59 27.91 3.31
N GLN A 163 -8.44 27.52 2.76
CA GLN A 163 -7.13 28.13 3.08
C GLN A 163 -6.54 28.88 1.88
N LYS A 164 -5.51 29.70 2.15
CA LYS A 164 -4.73 30.35 1.10
C LYS A 164 -3.89 29.32 0.33
N SER A 165 -3.63 29.62 -0.93
CA SER A 165 -2.68 28.85 -1.72
C SER A 165 -1.26 29.07 -1.19
N ILE A 166 -0.49 27.97 -1.08
CA ILE A 166 0.93 27.96 -0.73
C ILE A 166 1.74 27.34 -1.87
N SER A 167 2.98 27.76 -2.01
CA SER A 167 3.95 27.16 -2.94
C SER A 167 4.65 25.96 -2.28
N PHE A 168 4.99 24.93 -3.05
CA PHE A 168 5.75 23.79 -2.54
C PHE A 168 7.15 24.19 -2.02
N SER A 169 7.70 25.32 -2.47
CA SER A 169 8.92 25.93 -1.91
C SER A 169 8.78 26.41 -0.47
N GLU A 170 7.56 26.61 0.03
CA GLU A 170 7.30 27.02 1.42
C GLU A 170 7.28 25.81 2.37
N ILE A 171 7.21 24.59 1.83
CA ILE A 171 7.24 23.35 2.61
C ILE A 171 8.70 23.00 2.90
N LYS A 172 9.07 23.02 4.17
CA LYS A 172 10.42 22.69 4.66
C LYS A 172 10.68 21.20 4.67
N SER A 173 9.67 20.41 5.02
CA SER A 173 9.77 18.96 5.13
C SER A 173 8.42 18.29 4.86
N VAL A 174 8.49 17.05 4.38
CA VAL A 174 7.33 16.18 4.12
C VAL A 174 7.52 14.91 4.94
N ASN A 175 6.74 14.78 6.02
CA ASN A 175 6.91 13.72 7.01
C ASN A 175 5.71 12.77 7.02
N TYR A 176 5.96 11.47 7.04
CA TYR A 176 4.92 10.44 7.17
C TYR A 176 5.28 9.45 8.27
N SER A 177 5.50 9.98 9.47
CA SER A 177 5.84 9.20 10.67
C SER A 177 4.63 8.90 11.55
N GLN A 178 3.62 9.78 11.52
CA GLN A 178 2.41 9.66 12.31
C GLN A 178 1.44 8.65 11.70
N LYS A 179 0.62 8.07 12.57
CA LYS A 179 -0.39 7.10 12.15
C LYS A 179 -1.40 7.77 11.23
N TYR A 180 -1.38 7.38 9.96
CA TYR A 180 -2.27 7.81 8.89
C TYR A 180 -2.03 9.20 8.28
N THR A 181 -1.25 10.04 8.95
CA THR A 181 -1.15 11.47 8.68
C THR A 181 0.17 11.80 8.01
N LEU A 182 0.07 12.41 6.83
CA LEU A 182 1.14 13.13 6.17
C LEU A 182 1.20 14.56 6.73
N GLU A 183 2.37 14.97 7.19
CA GLU A 183 2.65 16.28 7.75
C GLU A 183 3.51 17.07 6.75
N LEU A 184 3.05 18.25 6.37
CA LEU A 184 3.83 19.23 5.61
C LEU A 184 4.22 20.34 6.57
N GLU A 185 5.51 20.44 6.90
CA GLU A 185 6.01 21.44 7.83
C GLU A 185 6.34 22.74 7.08
N LEU A 186 5.76 23.86 7.53
CA LEU A 186 6.08 25.20 7.06
C LEU A 186 6.87 25.96 8.14
N GLU A 187 7.14 27.25 7.91
CA GLU A 187 7.84 28.10 8.89
C GLU A 187 7.07 28.27 10.20
N SER A 188 5.76 28.46 10.13
CA SER A 188 4.92 28.84 11.27
C SER A 188 3.87 27.82 11.67
N GLU A 189 3.63 26.80 10.84
CA GLU A 189 2.56 25.83 11.04
C GLU A 189 2.87 24.49 10.37
N THR A 190 2.07 23.49 10.68
CA THR A 190 2.10 22.17 10.06
C THR A 190 0.74 21.88 9.45
N ILE A 191 0.74 21.50 8.18
CA ILE A 191 -0.45 21.03 7.47
C ILE A 191 -0.54 19.50 7.60
N GLU A 192 -1.69 19.01 8.03
CA GLU A 192 -1.95 17.57 8.20
C GLU A 192 -2.93 17.04 7.14
N LEU A 193 -2.54 15.96 6.45
CA LEU A 193 -3.35 15.27 5.44
C LEU A 193 -3.50 13.79 5.79
N ILE A 194 -4.73 13.29 5.88
CA ILE A 194 -4.99 11.87 6.17
C ILE A 194 -4.97 11.08 4.86
N ILE A 195 -3.91 10.29 4.64
CA ILE A 195 -3.66 9.58 3.37
C ILE A 195 -3.75 8.05 3.47
N ALA A 196 -3.59 7.51 4.67
CA ALA A 196 -3.50 6.07 4.87
C ALA A 196 -4.86 5.37 5.02
N PRO A 197 -4.90 4.04 5.00
CA PRO A 197 -6.09 3.28 5.40
C PRO A 197 -6.46 3.55 6.87
N ILE A 198 -7.70 3.98 7.11
CA ILE A 198 -8.25 4.27 8.44
C ILE A 198 -9.35 3.27 8.83
N ASP A 199 -9.74 3.27 10.11
CA ASP A 199 -10.98 2.62 10.54
C ASP A 199 -12.20 3.35 9.95
N GLN A 200 -12.97 2.64 9.14
CA GLN A 200 -14.17 3.17 8.47
C GLN A 200 -15.30 3.54 9.44
N LYS A 201 -15.23 3.10 10.70
CA LYS A 201 -16.18 3.48 11.76
C LYS A 201 -15.92 4.87 12.32
N ASN A 202 -14.69 5.39 12.20
CA ASN A 202 -14.36 6.74 12.67
C ASN A 202 -14.83 7.78 11.64
N GLN A 203 -16.01 8.36 11.86
CA GLN A 203 -16.62 9.30 10.92
C GLN A 203 -15.80 10.58 10.70
N GLU A 204 -15.08 11.07 11.71
CA GLU A 204 -14.25 12.27 11.59
C GLU A 204 -13.05 12.03 10.68
N LEU A 205 -12.29 10.95 10.91
CA LEU A 205 -11.17 10.57 10.06
C LEU A 205 -11.63 10.30 8.63
N VAL A 206 -12.79 9.67 8.48
CA VAL A 206 -13.39 9.37 7.17
C VAL A 206 -13.68 10.63 6.36
N LYS A 207 -14.13 11.72 7.00
CA LYS A 207 -14.37 13.01 6.33
C LYS A 207 -13.05 13.70 5.93
N LYS A 208 -12.01 13.57 6.74
CA LYS A 208 -10.70 14.18 6.50
C LYS A 208 -9.80 13.40 5.54
N ARG A 209 -10.08 12.11 5.34
CA ARG A 209 -9.25 11.23 4.51
C ARG A 209 -9.36 11.54 3.03
N ILE A 210 -8.19 11.71 2.40
CA ILE A 210 -8.06 11.68 0.94
C ILE A 210 -8.41 10.26 0.47
N ALA A 211 -9.54 10.16 -0.23
CA ALA A 211 -10.07 8.90 -0.73
C ALA A 211 -10.11 8.86 -2.27
N VAL A 212 -10.08 10.03 -2.91
CA VAL A 212 -10.08 10.18 -4.36
C VAL A 212 -8.97 11.16 -4.73
N VAL A 213 -8.14 10.77 -5.70
CA VAL A 213 -7.11 11.62 -6.29
C VAL A 213 -7.35 11.66 -7.79
N GLU A 214 -7.64 12.85 -8.29
CA GLU A 214 -7.95 13.13 -9.69
C GLU A 214 -6.81 13.93 -10.32
N TYR A 215 -6.41 13.53 -11.53
CA TYR A 215 -5.40 14.21 -12.32
C TYR A 215 -6.08 14.84 -13.52
N PHE A 216 -5.79 16.10 -13.79
CA PHE A 216 -6.49 16.83 -14.83
C PHE A 216 -5.62 17.82 -15.62
N GLU A 217 -6.06 18.13 -16.83
CA GLU A 217 -5.56 19.19 -17.69
C GLU A 217 -6.75 20.02 -18.18
N GLN A 218 -6.74 21.33 -17.93
CA GLN A 218 -7.74 22.26 -18.45
C GLN A 218 -7.54 22.44 -19.97
N LEU A 219 -8.62 22.35 -20.76
CA LEU A 219 -8.51 22.43 -22.23
C LEU A 219 -8.18 23.85 -22.72
N ASN A 220 -8.70 24.88 -22.05
CA ASN A 220 -8.53 26.27 -22.47
C ASN A 220 -7.20 26.87 -22.03
N SER A 221 -6.80 26.63 -20.77
CA SER A 221 -5.59 27.23 -20.19
C SER A 221 -4.36 26.33 -20.27
N LEU A 222 -4.54 25.04 -20.61
CA LEU A 222 -3.54 23.97 -20.57
C LEU A 222 -2.91 23.74 -19.20
N LYS A 223 -3.46 24.35 -18.14
CA LYS A 223 -3.00 24.15 -16.76
C LYS A 223 -3.32 22.73 -16.30
N LYS A 224 -2.39 22.16 -15.56
CA LYS A 224 -2.44 20.78 -15.10
C LYS A 224 -2.43 20.74 -13.59
N GLY A 225 -3.08 19.74 -13.02
CA GLY A 225 -3.22 19.66 -11.57
C GLY A 225 -3.65 18.31 -11.03
N VAL A 226 -3.64 18.24 -9.71
CA VAL A 226 -4.11 17.11 -8.92
C VAL A 226 -5.17 17.62 -7.96
N ARG A 227 -6.39 17.07 -8.02
CA ARG A 227 -7.46 17.36 -7.07
C ARG A 227 -7.65 16.19 -6.12
N MET A 228 -7.65 16.46 -4.83
CA MET A 228 -7.84 15.47 -3.77
C MET A 228 -9.18 15.69 -3.11
N ARG A 229 -9.96 14.62 -2.97
CA ARG A 229 -11.28 14.66 -2.33
C ARG A 229 -11.44 13.56 -1.31
N ASN A 230 -12.38 13.77 -0.40
CA ASN A 230 -12.80 12.71 0.51
C ASN A 230 -13.78 11.73 -0.19
N LYS A 231 -14.22 10.72 0.56
CA LYS A 231 -15.10 9.68 0.00
C LYS A 231 -16.52 10.18 -0.35
N PHE A 232 -16.90 11.35 0.12
CA PHE A 232 -18.19 11.98 -0.13
C PHE A 232 -18.15 12.93 -1.34
N GLY A 233 -16.98 13.13 -1.94
CA GLY A 233 -16.78 14.03 -3.07
C GLY A 233 -16.48 15.48 -2.66
N GLU A 234 -16.26 15.75 -1.38
CA GLU A 234 -15.88 17.07 -0.89
C GLU A 234 -14.38 17.30 -1.13
N ASP A 235 -14.04 18.48 -1.65
CA ASP A 235 -12.65 18.85 -1.95
C ASP A 235 -11.84 19.02 -0.66
N ILE A 236 -10.69 18.35 -0.60
CA ILE A 236 -9.71 18.47 0.48
C ILE A 236 -8.60 19.44 0.06
N GLY A 237 -8.10 19.29 -1.17
CA GLY A 237 -7.05 20.15 -1.68
C GLY A 237 -6.86 20.04 -3.19
N LEU A 238 -6.30 21.11 -3.76
CA LEU A 238 -6.00 21.25 -5.17
C LEU A 238 -4.54 21.61 -5.34
N ILE A 239 -3.84 20.85 -6.17
CA ILE A 239 -2.46 21.11 -6.56
C ILE A 239 -2.45 21.60 -8.00
N TRP A 240 -1.88 22.78 -8.24
CA TRP A 240 -1.49 23.21 -9.59
C TRP A 240 -0.04 22.86 -9.82
N LEU A 241 0.23 22.15 -10.91
CA LEU A 241 1.54 21.59 -11.21
C LEU A 241 2.35 22.53 -12.11
N GLU A 242 3.67 22.55 -11.91
CA GLU A 242 4.60 22.98 -12.95
C GLU A 242 4.67 21.93 -14.08
N ASP A 243 5.06 22.38 -15.27
CA ASP A 243 4.99 21.57 -16.49
C ASP A 243 5.73 20.23 -16.40
N HIS A 244 6.92 20.18 -15.78
CA HIS A 244 7.70 18.93 -15.66
C HIS A 244 7.12 17.96 -14.62
N ALA A 245 6.42 18.46 -13.60
CA ALA A 245 5.81 17.61 -12.57
C ALA A 245 4.65 16.78 -13.12
N TRP A 246 4.03 17.22 -14.22
CA TRP A 246 3.01 16.45 -14.90
C TRP A 246 3.54 15.13 -15.45
N GLN A 247 4.76 15.11 -16.00
CA GLN A 247 5.33 13.89 -16.57
C GLN A 247 5.52 12.81 -15.49
N TYR A 248 5.99 13.20 -14.30
CA TYR A 248 6.04 12.32 -13.14
C TYR A 248 4.65 11.77 -12.77
N CYS A 249 3.62 12.62 -12.78
CA CYS A 249 2.26 12.17 -12.50
C CYS A 249 1.77 11.14 -13.52
N ILE A 250 2.06 11.32 -14.81
CA ILE A 250 1.71 10.34 -15.84
C ILE A 250 2.46 9.02 -15.62
N GLU A 251 3.78 9.06 -15.49
CA GLU A 251 4.63 7.87 -15.44
C GLU A 251 4.45 7.07 -14.15
N VAL A 252 4.48 7.75 -13.00
CA VAL A 252 4.51 7.11 -11.68
C VAL A 252 3.10 7.00 -11.12
N GLN A 253 2.37 8.10 -11.05
CA GLN A 253 1.08 8.14 -10.35
C GLN A 253 -0.06 7.50 -11.15
N LEU A 254 0.03 7.57 -12.47
CA LEU A 254 -0.94 7.00 -13.41
C LEU A 254 -0.42 5.78 -14.16
N LYS A 255 0.77 5.27 -13.82
CA LYS A 255 1.40 4.09 -14.42
C LYS A 255 1.57 4.17 -15.94
N GLY A 256 1.99 5.33 -16.43
CA GLY A 256 2.29 5.56 -17.85
C GLY A 256 1.06 5.62 -18.74
N ILE A 257 -0.10 6.00 -18.20
CA ILE A 257 -1.32 6.11 -19.00
C ILE A 257 -1.12 7.14 -20.12
N LYS A 258 -1.50 6.79 -21.34
CA LYS A 258 -1.43 7.73 -22.46
C LYS A 258 -2.58 8.73 -22.37
N LEU A 259 -2.27 9.99 -22.64
CA LEU A 259 -3.26 11.01 -22.98
C LEU A 259 -3.79 10.70 -24.38
N GLU A 260 -4.66 9.70 -24.51
CA GLU A 260 -5.34 9.47 -25.79
C GLU A 260 -6.35 10.60 -26.02
N THR A 261 -6.31 11.16 -27.23
CA THR A 261 -7.35 12.03 -27.78
C THR A 261 -8.60 11.19 -28.00
N VAL A 262 -9.51 11.16 -27.03
CA VAL A 262 -10.92 10.86 -27.30
C VAL A 262 -11.61 12.16 -27.69
#